data_AF-A0AAV5AW78-F1
#
_entry.id   AF-A0AAV5AW78-F1
#
_cell.length_a   1.000
_cell.length_b   1.000
_cell.length_c   1.000
_cell.angle_alpha   90.00
_cell.angle_beta   90.00
_cell.angle_gamma   90.00
#
_symmetry.space_group_name_H-M   'P 1'
#
loop_
_entity.id
_entity.type
_entity.pdbx_description
1 polymer ?
#
loop_
_entity_poly.entity_id
_entity_poly.type
_entity_poly.pdbx_seq_one_letter_code
_entity_poly.pdbx_strand_id
1 'polypeptide(L)'
;MDWVFERHQNLWSWYIRPIFIIPLCFFSYKRHFLGISITLFCIFTSMFWFPIPQEFSPRAEMFLQFEKKWLLDNWNAEKWILTAMIPISLVILCVSFWKRSWLLGILIVVLMAFGKIIWSVIYAGSTAKSIIFPAILGLLISLIFIIAFKEWEKNKPQKN
;
A
#
# COMPACT_ATOMS: atom_id res chain seq x y z
N MET A 1 18.81 11.53 3.76
CA MET A 1 17.65 10.88 3.08
C MET A 1 18.11 9.91 2.00
N ASP A 2 19.28 10.11 1.40
CA ASP A 2 19.76 9.35 0.24
C ASP A 2 19.82 7.83 0.50
N TRP A 3 20.34 7.42 1.66
CA TRP A 3 20.39 6.02 2.08
C TRP A 3 19.03 5.29 2.03
N VAL A 4 17.94 5.96 2.41
CA VAL A 4 16.59 5.37 2.37
C VAL A 4 16.16 5.15 0.93
N PHE A 5 16.41 6.13 0.05
CA PHE A 5 16.05 6.06 -1.37
C PHE A 5 16.92 5.06 -2.15
N GLU A 6 18.21 4.92 -1.82
CA GLU A 6 19.10 3.90 -2.38
C GLU A 6 18.59 2.49 -2.12
N ARG A 7 18.14 2.22 -0.89
CA ARG A 7 17.49 0.94 -0.57
C ARG A 7 16.11 0.83 -1.20
N HIS A 8 15.42 1.95 -1.38
CA HIS A 8 14.09 1.97 -1.98
C HIS A 8 14.06 1.62 -3.48
N GLN A 9 15.21 1.66 -4.15
CA GLN A 9 15.40 1.14 -5.50
C GLN A 9 15.10 -0.36 -5.60
N ASN A 10 15.15 -1.07 -4.48
CA ASN A 10 14.80 -2.48 -4.44
C ASN A 10 13.29 -2.67 -4.60
N LEU A 11 12.86 -3.19 -5.76
CA LEU A 11 11.46 -3.44 -6.09
C LEU A 11 10.75 -4.35 -5.07
N TRP A 12 11.46 -5.18 -4.31
CA TRP A 12 10.87 -5.99 -3.24
C TRP A 12 10.16 -5.13 -2.19
N SER A 13 10.69 -3.93 -1.90
CA SER A 13 10.03 -2.96 -1.02
C SER A 13 8.70 -2.44 -1.59
N TRP A 14 8.48 -2.52 -2.90
CA TRP A 14 7.24 -2.09 -3.54
C TRP A 14 6.19 -3.19 -3.48
N TYR A 15 6.60 -4.45 -3.61
CA TYR A 15 5.71 -5.62 -3.53
C TYR A 15 5.29 -5.98 -2.10
N ILE A 16 6.17 -5.80 -1.11
CA ILE A 16 5.85 -6.14 0.29
C ILE A 16 4.74 -5.26 0.87
N ARG A 17 4.64 -4.00 0.43
CA ARG A 17 3.67 -3.02 0.97
C ARG A 17 2.22 -3.44 0.77
N PRO A 18 1.77 -3.78 -0.46
CA PRO A 18 0.44 -4.34 -0.66
C PRO A 18 0.23 -5.66 0.08
N ILE A 19 1.26 -6.48 0.28
CA ILE A 19 1.13 -7.73 1.03
C ILE A 19 0.76 -7.45 2.49
N PHE A 20 1.30 -6.39 3.11
CA PHE A 20 0.92 -6.01 4.47
C PHE A 20 -0.52 -5.51 4.63
N ILE A 21 -1.23 -5.20 3.54
CA ILE A 21 -2.67 -4.92 3.61
C ILE A 21 -3.45 -6.14 4.11
N ILE A 22 -3.00 -7.36 3.77
CA ILE A 22 -3.62 -8.61 4.20
C ILE A 22 -3.69 -8.75 5.74
N PRO A 23 -2.56 -8.76 6.47
CA PRO A 23 -2.58 -8.82 7.93
C PRO A 23 -3.28 -7.60 8.54
N LEU A 24 -3.22 -6.43 7.91
CA LEU A 24 -3.91 -5.24 8.40
C LEU A 24 -5.43 -5.45 8.40
N CYS A 25 -5.98 -5.96 7.29
CA CYS A 25 -7.40 -6.32 7.17
C CYS A 25 -7.79 -7.39 8.20
N PHE A 26 -6.96 -8.43 8.37
CA PHE A 26 -7.21 -9.50 9.33
C PHE A 26 -7.22 -9.00 10.79
N PHE A 27 -6.20 -8.26 11.22
CA PHE A 27 -6.13 -7.75 12.60
C PHE A 27 -7.18 -6.67 12.85
N SER A 28 -7.50 -5.84 11.86
CA SER A 28 -8.63 -4.89 11.93
C SER A 28 -9.96 -5.60 12.10
N TYR A 29 -10.15 -6.71 11.37
CA TYR A 29 -11.29 -7.57 11.56
C TYR A 29 -11.29 -8.15 12.99
N LYS A 30 -10.18 -8.64 13.50
CA LYS A 30 -10.11 -9.16 14.87
C LYS A 30 -10.14 -8.09 15.97
N ARG A 31 -10.12 -6.78 15.62
CA ARG A 31 -9.98 -5.65 16.56
C ARG A 31 -8.73 -5.79 17.43
N HIS A 32 -7.67 -6.36 16.87
CA HIS A 32 -6.43 -6.64 17.59
C HIS A 32 -5.43 -5.49 17.41
N PHE A 33 -5.50 -4.50 18.30
CA PHE A 33 -4.75 -3.23 18.19
C PHE A 33 -3.23 -3.41 18.05
N LEU A 34 -2.62 -4.35 18.79
CA LEU A 34 -1.19 -4.62 18.67
C LEU A 34 -0.83 -5.14 17.27
N GLY A 35 -1.67 -6.01 16.70
CA GLY A 35 -1.47 -6.56 15.35
C GLY A 35 -1.65 -5.49 14.27
N ILE A 36 -2.61 -4.59 14.44
CA ILE A 36 -2.79 -3.41 13.58
C ILE A 36 -1.55 -2.53 13.64
N SER A 37 -1.08 -2.21 14.85
CA SER A 37 0.08 -1.33 15.06
C SER A 37 1.37 -1.90 14.47
N ILE A 38 1.65 -3.18 14.69
CA ILE A 38 2.78 -3.88 14.08
C ILE A 38 2.68 -3.85 12.55
N THR A 39 1.50 -4.11 12.00
CA THR A 39 1.32 -4.12 10.54
C THR A 39 1.51 -2.73 9.93
N LEU A 40 0.99 -1.69 10.57
CA LEU A 40 1.21 -0.30 10.14
C LEU A 40 2.69 0.06 10.20
N PHE A 41 3.38 -0.32 11.28
CA PHE A 41 4.83 -0.14 11.39
C PHE A 41 5.57 -0.84 10.23
N CYS A 42 5.21 -2.07 9.88
CA CYS A 42 5.77 -2.78 8.73
C CYS A 42 5.51 -2.03 7.40
N ILE A 43 4.28 -1.54 7.17
CA ILE A 43 3.94 -0.78 5.96
C ILE A 43 4.85 0.44 5.81
N PHE A 44 4.99 1.26 6.86
CA PHE A 44 5.77 2.49 6.81
C PHE A 44 7.28 2.27 6.78
N THR A 45 7.78 1.20 7.41
CA THR A 45 9.24 0.95 7.49
C THR A 45 9.78 0.07 6.36
N SER A 46 8.92 -0.66 5.65
CA SER A 46 9.31 -1.58 4.58
C SER A 46 10.12 -0.96 3.42
N MET A 47 10.12 0.37 3.28
CA MET A 47 10.87 1.12 2.27
C MET A 47 12.37 0.81 2.30
N PHE A 48 12.94 0.53 3.48
CA PHE A 48 14.39 0.39 3.70
C PHE A 48 14.82 -0.97 4.26
N TRP A 49 13.93 -1.97 4.30
CA TRP A 49 14.26 -3.31 4.82
C TRP A 49 15.22 -4.08 3.92
N PHE A 50 15.17 -3.84 2.62
CA PHE A 50 15.96 -4.58 1.64
C PHE A 50 17.32 -3.93 1.40
N PRO A 51 18.34 -4.71 1.00
CA PRO A 51 19.64 -4.16 0.64
C PRO A 51 19.55 -3.35 -0.66
N ILE A 52 20.54 -2.49 -0.86
CA ILE A 52 20.75 -1.77 -2.11
C ILE A 52 20.90 -2.83 -3.22
N PRO A 53 20.10 -2.77 -4.30
CA PRO A 53 20.16 -3.77 -5.35
C PRO A 53 21.47 -3.68 -6.13
N GLN A 54 21.98 -4.82 -6.62
CA GLN A 54 23.20 -4.87 -7.44
C GLN A 54 22.91 -4.57 -8.92
N GLU A 55 21.67 -4.82 -9.37
CA GLU A 55 21.18 -4.51 -10.70
C GLU A 55 19.99 -3.56 -10.61
N PHE A 56 20.02 -2.47 -11.38
CA PHE A 56 18.99 -1.42 -11.35
C PHE A 56 18.18 -1.43 -12.64
N SER A 57 16.86 -1.31 -12.52
CA SER A 57 16.01 -0.96 -13.66
C SER A 57 16.08 0.56 -13.88
N PRO A 58 16.51 1.04 -15.06
CA PRO A 58 16.59 2.48 -15.33
C PRO A 58 15.25 3.21 -15.13
N ARG A 59 14.14 2.52 -15.36
CA ARG A 59 12.79 3.09 -15.14
C ARG A 59 12.43 3.22 -13.67
N ALA A 60 12.87 2.29 -12.83
CA ALA A 60 12.60 2.36 -11.39
C ALA A 60 13.42 3.48 -10.75
N GLU A 61 14.67 3.66 -11.19
CA GLU A 61 15.52 4.75 -10.77
C GLU A 61 14.95 6.12 -11.17
N MET A 62 14.59 6.30 -12.45
CA MET A 62 13.97 7.55 -12.92
C MET A 62 12.70 7.90 -12.13
N PHE A 63 11.87 6.89 -11.85
CA PHE A 63 10.68 7.08 -11.02
C PHE A 63 11.04 7.54 -9.60
N LEU A 64 12.05 6.93 -8.96
CA LEU A 64 12.45 7.28 -7.59
C LEU A 64 13.11 8.65 -7.50
N GLN A 65 13.89 9.04 -8.50
CA GLN A 65 14.43 10.40 -8.58
C GLN A 65 13.30 11.41 -8.73
N PHE A 66 12.28 11.09 -9.54
CA PHE A 66 11.06 11.88 -9.63
C PHE A 66 10.34 11.97 -8.27
N GLU A 67 10.07 10.84 -7.61
CA GLU A 67 9.37 10.80 -6.31
C GLU A 67 10.13 11.58 -5.24
N LYS A 68 11.45 11.42 -5.18
CA LYS A 68 12.33 12.18 -4.27
C LYS A 68 12.25 13.68 -4.54
N LYS A 69 12.34 14.09 -5.81
CA LYS A 69 12.22 15.50 -6.20
C LYS A 69 10.83 16.03 -5.82
N TRP A 70 9.77 15.30 -6.16
CA TRP A 70 8.40 15.68 -5.83
C TRP A 70 8.21 15.84 -4.32
N LEU A 71 8.78 14.96 -3.50
CA LEU A 71 8.70 15.02 -2.03
C LEU A 71 9.48 16.20 -1.43
N LEU A 72 10.66 16.51 -1.97
CA LEU A 72 11.54 17.59 -1.49
C LEU A 72 11.16 18.97 -2.02
N ASP A 73 10.39 19.04 -3.11
CA ASP A 73 9.89 20.30 -3.66
C ASP A 73 8.86 20.97 -2.72
N ASN A 74 8.58 22.25 -2.98
CA ASN A 74 7.70 23.06 -2.16
C ASN A 74 6.31 22.43 -1.97
N TRP A 75 5.83 22.42 -0.72
CA TRP A 75 4.55 21.82 -0.36
C TRP A 75 3.42 22.82 -0.56
N ASN A 76 2.62 22.59 -1.60
CA ASN A 76 1.34 23.27 -1.80
C ASN A 76 0.19 22.51 -1.12
N ALA A 77 -1.01 23.10 -1.12
CA ALA A 77 -2.19 22.49 -0.51
C ALA A 77 -2.55 21.12 -1.16
N GLU A 78 -2.37 20.98 -2.47
CA GLU A 78 -2.61 19.73 -3.19
C GLU A 78 -1.74 18.58 -2.66
N LYS A 79 -0.43 18.82 -2.51
CA LYS A 79 0.53 17.84 -2.01
C LYS A 79 0.23 17.42 -0.57
N TRP A 80 -0.23 18.35 0.27
CA TRP A 80 -0.73 18.03 1.60
C TRP A 80 -1.94 17.10 1.57
N ILE A 81 -2.93 17.41 0.73
CA ILE A 81 -4.14 16.59 0.58
C ILE A 81 -3.77 15.19 0.09
N LEU A 82 -2.99 15.08 -0.99
CA LEU A 82 -2.56 13.80 -1.56
C LEU A 82 -1.79 12.94 -0.55
N THR A 83 -0.90 13.56 0.23
CA THR A 83 -0.15 12.86 1.27
C THR A 83 -1.08 12.39 2.39
N ALA A 84 -2.02 13.23 2.82
CA ALA A 84 -2.98 12.90 3.87
C ALA A 84 -3.97 11.79 3.46
N MET A 85 -4.26 11.63 2.16
CA MET A 85 -5.09 10.53 1.66
C MET A 85 -4.50 9.15 1.99
N ILE A 86 -3.18 9.03 2.13
CA ILE A 86 -2.51 7.77 2.49
C ILE A 86 -2.94 7.30 3.88
N PRO A 87 -2.67 8.02 5.00
CA PRO A 87 -3.12 7.59 6.32
C PRO A 87 -4.64 7.55 6.44
N ILE A 88 -5.38 8.48 5.81
CA ILE A 88 -6.85 8.47 5.84
C ILE A 88 -7.40 7.18 5.24
N SER A 89 -6.92 6.76 4.06
CA SER A 89 -7.38 5.52 3.43
C SER A 89 -7.07 4.28 4.27
N LEU A 90 -5.91 4.23 4.93
CA LEU A 90 -5.57 3.14 5.86
C LEU A 90 -6.51 3.10 7.08
N VAL A 91 -6.86 4.26 7.65
CA VAL A 91 -7.82 4.34 8.76
C VAL A 91 -9.21 3.87 8.32
N ILE A 92 -9.71 4.35 7.18
CA ILE A 92 -11.01 3.93 6.65
C ILE A 92 -11.01 2.42 6.37
N LEU A 93 -9.91 1.88 5.84
CA LEU A 93 -9.77 0.44 5.63
C LEU A 93 -9.87 -0.35 6.94
N CYS A 94 -9.15 0.08 7.99
CA CYS A 94 -9.22 -0.53 9.31
C CYS A 94 -10.65 -0.49 9.87
N VAL A 95 -11.31 0.66 9.79
CA VAL A 95 -12.70 0.87 10.24
C VAL A 95 -13.68 0.00 9.44
N SER A 96 -13.46 -0.17 8.15
CA SER A 96 -14.30 -1.02 7.28
C SER A 96 -14.33 -2.46 7.77
N PHE A 97 -13.16 -3.04 8.04
CA PHE A 97 -13.06 -4.42 8.55
C PHE A 97 -13.48 -4.56 10.01
N TRP A 98 -13.25 -3.53 10.83
CA TRP A 98 -13.78 -3.46 12.19
C TRP A 98 -15.32 -3.54 12.20
N LYS A 99 -15.97 -2.79 11.30
CA LYS A 99 -17.43 -2.78 11.10
C LYS A 99 -17.95 -3.95 10.28
N ARG A 100 -17.10 -4.92 9.89
CA ARG A 100 -17.48 -6.08 9.06
C ARG A 100 -18.02 -5.70 7.67
N SER A 101 -17.73 -4.49 7.19
CA SER A 101 -18.16 -4.02 5.88
C SER A 101 -17.18 -4.45 4.80
N TRP A 102 -17.40 -5.65 4.26
CA TRP A 102 -16.58 -6.23 3.20
C TRP A 102 -16.57 -5.38 1.93
N LEU A 103 -17.74 -4.85 1.53
CA LEU A 103 -17.88 -4.02 0.33
C LEU A 103 -17.09 -2.72 0.45
N LEU A 104 -17.17 -2.05 1.61
CA LEU A 104 -16.40 -0.84 1.87
C LEU A 104 -14.90 -1.13 1.88
N GLY A 105 -14.47 -2.24 2.50
CA GLY A 105 -13.08 -2.68 2.48
C GLY A 105 -12.55 -2.90 1.06
N ILE A 106 -13.30 -3.62 0.23
CA ILE A 106 -12.96 -3.84 -1.19
C ILE A 106 -12.87 -2.51 -1.95
N LEU A 107 -13.87 -1.65 -1.80
CA LEU A 107 -13.89 -0.34 -2.45
C LEU A 107 -12.66 0.49 -2.11
N ILE A 108 -12.28 0.55 -0.83
CA ILE A 108 -11.12 1.33 -0.38
C ILE A 108 -9.80 0.76 -0.93
N VAL A 109 -9.63 -0.56 -0.95
CA VAL A 109 -8.42 -1.18 -1.55
C VAL A 109 -8.32 -0.86 -3.04
N VAL A 110 -9.43 -0.92 -3.76
CA VAL A 110 -9.49 -0.53 -5.18
C VAL A 110 -9.10 0.95 -5.33
N LEU A 111 -9.71 1.85 -4.55
CA LEU A 111 -9.42 3.29 -4.61
C LEU A 111 -7.95 3.61 -4.27
N MET A 112 -7.34 2.90 -3.30
CA MET A 112 -5.91 3.06 -2.99
C MET A 112 -5.02 2.68 -4.18
N ALA A 113 -5.30 1.56 -4.84
CA ALA A 113 -4.54 1.11 -5.99
C ALA A 113 -4.69 2.07 -7.18
N PHE A 114 -5.93 2.45 -7.51
CA PHE A 114 -6.21 3.41 -8.59
C PHE A 114 -5.64 4.79 -8.29
N GLY A 115 -5.78 5.29 -7.06
CA GLY A 115 -5.20 6.57 -6.65
C GLY A 115 -3.69 6.60 -6.85
N LYS A 116 -3.00 5.51 -6.48
CA LYS A 116 -1.55 5.39 -6.71
C LYS A 116 -1.18 5.34 -8.19
N ILE A 117 -1.96 4.63 -9.01
CA ILE A 117 -1.74 4.55 -10.46
C ILE A 117 -1.99 5.91 -11.12
N ILE A 118 -3.12 6.56 -10.83
CA ILE A 118 -3.50 7.87 -11.38
C ILE A 118 -2.45 8.91 -11.01
N TRP A 119 -2.05 8.98 -9.73
CA TRP A 119 -1.00 9.88 -9.29
C TRP A 119 0.30 9.61 -10.05
N SER A 120 0.72 8.34 -10.15
CA SER A 120 1.93 7.97 -10.90
C SER A 120 1.86 8.38 -12.38
N VAL A 121 0.72 8.18 -13.05
CA VAL A 121 0.54 8.54 -14.46
C VAL A 121 0.55 10.06 -14.67
N ILE A 122 -0.16 10.83 -13.85
CA ILE A 122 -0.24 12.30 -13.95
C ILE A 122 1.14 12.93 -13.71
N TYR A 123 1.86 12.43 -12.69
CA TYR A 123 3.03 13.10 -12.17
C TYR A 123 4.36 12.53 -12.70
N ALA A 124 4.46 11.20 -12.87
CA ALA A 124 5.69 10.53 -13.29
C ALA A 124 5.69 10.11 -14.78
N GLY A 125 4.57 10.29 -15.49
CA GLY A 125 4.46 10.09 -16.94
C GLY A 125 4.89 8.69 -17.40
N SER A 126 5.83 8.62 -18.35
CA SER A 126 6.30 7.36 -18.95
C SER A 126 7.00 6.41 -17.97
N THR A 127 7.51 6.93 -16.84
CA THR A 127 8.17 6.13 -15.79
C THR A 127 7.18 5.43 -14.84
N ALA A 128 5.89 5.81 -14.90
CA ALA A 128 4.83 5.26 -14.07
C ALA A 128 4.66 3.73 -14.20
N LYS A 129 5.05 3.16 -15.35
CA LYS A 129 4.96 1.72 -15.63
C LYS A 129 5.62 0.85 -14.56
N SER A 130 6.67 1.35 -13.91
CA SER A 130 7.38 0.62 -12.85
C SER A 130 6.52 0.37 -11.62
N ILE A 131 5.53 1.22 -11.33
CA ILE A 131 4.62 1.10 -10.17
C ILE A 131 3.30 0.43 -10.51
N ILE A 132 2.85 0.55 -11.76
CA ILE A 132 1.57 -0.03 -12.20
C ILE A 132 1.54 -1.54 -11.90
N PHE A 133 2.62 -2.26 -12.20
CA PHE A 133 2.67 -3.70 -11.97
C PHE A 133 2.59 -4.08 -10.48
N PRO A 134 3.43 -3.53 -9.57
CA PRO A 134 3.26 -3.74 -8.13
C PRO A 134 1.88 -3.33 -7.59
N ALA A 135 1.28 -2.26 -8.10
CA ALA A 135 -0.03 -1.80 -7.67
C ALA A 135 -1.16 -2.76 -8.08
N ILE A 136 -1.16 -3.23 -9.33
CA ILE A 136 -2.14 -4.20 -9.84
C ILE A 136 -1.97 -5.55 -9.13
N LEU A 137 -0.74 -6.04 -9.00
CA LEU A 137 -0.46 -7.31 -8.33
C LEU A 137 -0.92 -7.25 -6.87
N GLY A 138 -0.59 -6.15 -6.19
CA GLY A 138 -1.02 -5.89 -4.82
C GLY A 138 -2.53 -5.85 -4.66
N LEU A 139 -3.23 -5.21 -5.61
CA LEU A 139 -4.69 -5.18 -5.66
C LEU A 139 -5.28 -6.59 -5.81
N LEU A 140 -4.82 -7.36 -6.80
CA LEU A 140 -5.31 -8.71 -7.06
C LEU A 140 -5.13 -9.62 -5.83
N ILE A 141 -3.93 -9.62 -5.25
CA ILE A 141 -3.62 -10.41 -4.05
C ILE A 141 -4.53 -10.00 -2.88
N SER A 142 -4.71 -8.70 -2.66
CA SER A 142 -5.57 -8.18 -1.58
C SER A 142 -7.03 -8.57 -1.79
N LEU A 143 -7.56 -8.49 -3.01
CA LEU A 143 -8.93 -8.86 -3.33
C LEU A 143 -9.17 -10.36 -3.15
N ILE A 144 -8.27 -11.20 -3.66
CA ILE A 144 -8.35 -12.66 -3.49
C ILE A 144 -8.40 -13.00 -2.01
N PHE A 145 -7.51 -12.40 -1.20
CA PHE A 145 -7.48 -12.63 0.24
C PHE A 145 -8.78 -12.17 0.91
N ILE A 146 -9.27 -10.97 0.61
CA ILE A 146 -10.50 -10.45 1.23
C ILE A 146 -11.69 -11.33 0.91
N ILE A 147 -11.82 -11.81 -0.33
CA ILE A 147 -12.90 -12.69 -0.76
C ILE A 147 -12.77 -14.06 -0.08
N ALA A 148 -11.58 -14.65 -0.07
CA ALA A 148 -11.32 -15.92 0.61
C ALA A 148 -11.59 -15.82 2.12
N PHE A 149 -11.19 -14.71 2.74
CA PHE A 149 -11.41 -14.45 4.16
C PHE A 149 -12.89 -14.28 4.49
N LYS A 150 -13.65 -13.59 3.63
CA LYS A 150 -15.11 -13.48 3.73
C LYS A 150 -15.78 -14.84 3.68
N GLU A 151 -15.39 -15.69 2.72
CA GLU A 151 -15.96 -17.02 2.56
C GLU A 151 -15.60 -17.94 3.74
N TRP A 152 -14.36 -17.86 4.23
CA TRP A 152 -13.93 -18.57 5.44
C TRP A 152 -14.73 -18.17 6.68
N GLU A 153 -14.99 -16.87 6.88
CA GLU A 153 -15.82 -16.40 8.00
C GLU A 153 -17.26 -16.89 7.89
N LYS A 154 -17.85 -16.87 6.69
CA LYS A 154 -19.21 -17.38 6.44
C LYS A 154 -19.33 -18.87 6.76
N ASN A 155 -18.30 -19.65 6.47
CA ASN A 155 -18.28 -21.11 6.64
C ASN A 155 -17.85 -21.56 8.04
N LYS A 156 -17.67 -20.64 9.00
CA LYS A 156 -17.38 -21.05 10.37
C LYS A 156 -18.60 -21.71 11.01
N PRO A 157 -18.44 -22.89 11.63
CA PRO A 157 -19.51 -23.46 12.43
C PRO A 157 -19.88 -22.47 13.53
N GLN A 158 -21.18 -22.17 13.66
CA GLN A 158 -21.68 -21.42 14.79
C GLN A 158 -21.27 -22.18 16.05
N LYS A 159 -20.46 -21.54 16.90
CA LYS A 159 -20.28 -22.01 18.28
C LYS A 159 -21.62 -21.80 18.98
N ASN A 160 -22.43 -22.85 19.02
CA ASN A 160 -23.55 -22.97 19.95
C ASN A 160 -23.06 -22.89 21.39
#